data_AF-F2WP94-F1
#
_entry.id   AF-F2WP94-F1
#
_cell.length_a   1.000
_cell.length_b   1.000
_cell.length_c   1.000
_cell.angle_alpha   90.00
_cell.angle_beta   90.00
_cell.angle_gamma   90.00
#
_symmetry.space_group_name_H-M   'P 1'
#
loop_
_entity.id
_entity.type
_entity.pdbx_description
1 polymer ?
#
loop_
_entity_poly.entity_id
_entity_poly.type
_entity_poly.pdbx_seq_one_letter_code
_entity_poly.pdbx_strand_id
1 'polypeptide(L)'
;WGFYWWSHYPINFVTPSIMIPGALMLDITLYLTRNWLVTALIGGGFFGLLFYPGNWPIFGPTHLPVVAEGVLLSMADYMGHLYIRTGTPEYVRLIEQGSLRTFGGHTTVIAAFFAAFVSMLMFVVWWFLGKVYCTAFFY
;
A
#
# COMPACT_ATOMS: atom_id res chain seq x y z
N TRP A 1 12.66 -8.68 -12.42
CA TRP A 1 13.79 -9.49 -12.89
C TRP A 1 14.45 -10.29 -11.77
N GLY A 2 14.97 -9.67 -10.71
CA GLY A 2 15.64 -10.37 -9.59
C GLY A 2 14.83 -11.51 -8.96
N PHE A 3 13.64 -11.23 -8.41
CA PHE A 3 12.88 -12.25 -7.66
C PHE A 3 12.51 -13.50 -8.46
N TYR A 4 11.97 -13.35 -9.68
CA TYR A 4 11.51 -14.50 -10.48
C TYR A 4 12.64 -15.16 -11.25
N TRP A 5 13.48 -14.40 -11.96
CA TRP A 5 14.47 -14.98 -12.87
C TRP A 5 15.75 -15.44 -12.17
N TRP A 6 16.15 -14.79 -11.07
CA TRP A 6 17.35 -15.17 -10.31
C TRP A 6 16.98 -16.03 -9.10
N SER A 7 15.97 -15.63 -8.34
CA SER A 7 15.62 -16.31 -7.08
C SER A 7 14.44 -17.28 -7.18
N HIS A 8 13.86 -17.46 -8.37
CA HIS A 8 12.79 -18.43 -8.66
C HIS A 8 11.52 -18.30 -7.79
N TYR A 9 11.24 -17.11 -7.23
CA TYR A 9 9.97 -16.85 -6.55
C TYR A 9 8.85 -16.59 -7.55
N PRO A 10 7.67 -17.21 -7.40
CA PRO A 10 6.60 -17.07 -8.39
C PRO A 10 6.04 -15.65 -8.39
N ILE A 11 5.62 -15.18 -9.56
CA ILE A 11 5.24 -13.78 -9.78
C ILE A 11 4.06 -13.37 -8.91
N ASN A 12 3.06 -14.25 -8.74
CA ASN A 12 1.90 -14.03 -7.87
C ASN A 12 2.24 -13.82 -6.39
N PHE A 13 3.43 -14.22 -5.94
CA PHE A 13 3.90 -14.00 -4.56
C PHE A 13 4.65 -12.67 -4.40
N VAL A 14 5.30 -12.20 -5.46
CA VAL A 14 6.15 -10.99 -5.45
C VAL A 14 5.53 -9.85 -6.26
N THR A 15 4.21 -9.89 -6.49
CA THR A 15 3.49 -8.82 -7.19
C THR A 15 3.57 -7.51 -6.41
N PRO A 16 3.91 -6.39 -7.06
CA PRO A 16 3.92 -5.09 -6.40
C PRO A 16 2.50 -4.59 -6.16
N SER A 17 2.33 -3.73 -5.15
CA SER A 17 1.11 -2.93 -4.99
C SER A 17 0.98 -1.89 -6.10
N ILE A 18 -0.25 -1.54 -6.46
CA ILE A 18 -0.54 -0.46 -7.40
C ILE A 18 -0.83 0.85 -6.67
N MET A 19 -0.30 1.95 -7.21
CA MET A 19 -0.57 3.32 -6.75
C MET A 19 -1.27 4.17 -7.82
N ILE A 20 -1.49 3.61 -9.00
CA ILE A 20 -2.01 4.31 -10.19
C ILE A 20 -3.37 4.99 -9.92
N PRO A 21 -4.38 4.34 -9.30
CA PRO A 21 -5.67 4.99 -9.07
C PRO A 21 -5.56 6.23 -8.16
N GLY A 22 -4.74 6.15 -7.10
CA GLY A 22 -4.50 7.28 -6.22
C GLY A 22 -3.71 8.41 -6.90
N ALA A 23 -2.68 8.06 -7.67
CA ALA A 23 -1.87 9.03 -8.41
C ALA A 23 -2.70 9.79 -9.47
N LEU A 24 -3.58 9.09 -10.19
CA LEU A 24 -4.48 9.73 -11.15
C LEU A 24 -5.40 10.74 -10.47
N MET A 25 -5.94 10.42 -9.29
CA MET A 25 -6.78 11.37 -8.54
C MET A 25 -5.98 12.60 -8.06
N LEU A 26 -4.72 12.41 -7.64
CA LEU A 26 -3.83 13.52 -7.32
C LEU A 26 -3.61 14.45 -8.52
N ASP A 27 -3.29 13.88 -9.69
CA ASP A 27 -3.05 14.68 -10.90
C ASP A 27 -4.31 15.38 -11.40
N ILE A 28 -5.46 14.68 -11.39
CA ILE A 28 -6.75 15.26 -11.80
C ILE A 28 -7.14 16.43 -10.88
N THR A 29 -6.99 16.26 -9.56
CA THR A 29 -7.34 17.34 -8.61
C THR A 29 -6.42 18.55 -8.79
N LEU A 30 -5.13 18.35 -8.99
CA LEU A 30 -4.19 19.45 -9.30
C LEU A 30 -4.51 20.12 -10.63
N TYR A 31 -4.81 19.33 -11.67
CA TYR A 31 -5.12 19.85 -13.01
C TYR A 31 -6.40 20.71 -13.02
N LEU A 32 -7.46 20.24 -12.36
CA LEU A 32 -8.76 20.92 -12.34
C LEU A 32 -8.77 22.15 -11.42
N THR A 33 -8.18 22.03 -10.23
CA THR A 33 -8.26 23.10 -9.22
C THR A 33 -7.11 24.10 -9.32
N ARG A 34 -5.99 23.70 -9.95
CA ARG A 34 -4.73 24.46 -10.04
C ARG A 34 -4.24 25.01 -8.71
N ASN A 35 -4.64 24.37 -7.60
CA ASN A 35 -4.35 24.83 -6.25
C ASN A 35 -3.75 23.69 -5.44
N TRP A 36 -2.48 23.86 -5.07
CA TRP A 36 -1.72 22.87 -4.33
C TRP A 36 -2.34 22.53 -2.96
N LEU A 37 -3.02 23.48 -2.30
CA LEU A 37 -3.66 23.25 -1.00
C LEU A 37 -4.89 22.36 -1.16
N VAL A 38 -5.68 22.59 -2.22
CA VAL A 38 -6.85 21.75 -2.54
C VAL A 38 -6.40 20.36 -2.96
N THR A 39 -5.33 20.24 -3.74
CA THR A 39 -4.69 18.96 -4.07
C THR A 39 -4.21 18.23 -2.82
N ALA A 40 -3.61 18.93 -1.86
CA ALA A 40 -3.14 18.32 -0.62
C ALA A 40 -4.29 17.68 0.17
N LEU A 41 -5.41 18.40 0.33
CA LEU A 41 -6.58 17.93 1.08
C LEU A 41 -7.35 16.84 0.32
N ILE A 42 -7.77 17.14 -0.91
CA ILE A 42 -8.68 16.28 -1.67
C ILE A 42 -7.89 15.18 -2.39
N GLY A 43 -6.88 15.56 -3.17
CA GLY A 43 -6.04 14.62 -3.89
C GLY A 43 -5.24 13.72 -2.95
N GLY A 44 -4.62 14.30 -1.92
CA GLY A 44 -3.90 13.55 -0.89
C GLY A 44 -4.82 12.61 -0.12
N GLY A 45 -6.03 13.06 0.22
CA GLY A 45 -7.04 12.20 0.86
C GLY A 45 -7.44 11.02 -0.02
N PHE A 46 -7.77 11.25 -1.30
CA PHE A 46 -8.11 10.17 -2.24
C PHE A 46 -6.95 9.22 -2.49
N PHE A 47 -5.70 9.69 -2.45
CA PHE A 47 -4.53 8.84 -2.61
C PHE A 47 -4.47 7.72 -1.55
N GLY A 48 -4.68 8.07 -0.28
CA GLY A 48 -4.71 7.09 0.81
C GLY A 48 -5.96 6.20 0.77
N LEU A 49 -7.14 6.78 0.49
CA LEU A 49 -8.41 6.05 0.46
C LEU A 49 -8.47 5.00 -0.66
N LEU A 50 -7.97 5.32 -1.85
CA LEU A 50 -8.05 4.45 -3.02
C LEU A 50 -6.97 3.37 -3.06
N PHE A 51 -6.01 3.39 -2.13
CA PHE A 51 -4.93 2.42 -2.11
C PHE A 51 -5.45 1.00 -1.92
N TYR A 52 -6.26 0.74 -0.88
CA TYR A 52 -6.77 -0.61 -0.61
C TYR A 52 -7.78 -1.09 -1.68
N PRO A 53 -8.81 -0.30 -2.08
CA PRO A 53 -9.72 -0.69 -3.15
C PRO A 53 -9.02 -0.90 -4.50
N GLY A 54 -8.02 -0.08 -4.83
CA GLY A 54 -7.25 -0.23 -6.07
C GLY A 54 -6.45 -1.52 -6.11
N ASN A 55 -5.93 -1.98 -4.97
CA ASN A 55 -5.14 -3.20 -4.86
C ASN A 55 -5.99 -4.48 -4.76
N TRP A 56 -7.26 -4.36 -4.38
CA TRP A 56 -8.16 -5.51 -4.19
C TRP A 56 -8.32 -6.44 -5.41
N PRO A 57 -8.43 -5.96 -6.67
CA PRO A 57 -8.51 -6.84 -7.83
C PRO A 57 -7.30 -7.77 -8.01
N ILE A 58 -6.12 -7.38 -7.52
CA ILE A 58 -4.89 -8.16 -7.63
C ILE A 58 -4.74 -9.11 -6.44
N PHE A 59 -4.95 -8.61 -5.22
CA PHE A 59 -4.70 -9.38 -4.00
C PHE A 59 -5.93 -10.10 -3.44
N GLY A 60 -7.15 -9.73 -3.85
CA GLY A 60 -8.39 -10.36 -3.40
C GLY A 60 -8.37 -11.90 -3.54
N PRO A 61 -7.95 -12.48 -4.69
CA PRO A 61 -7.84 -13.93 -4.83
C PRO A 61 -6.88 -14.61 -3.83
N THR A 62 -5.88 -13.88 -3.32
CA THR A 62 -4.92 -14.43 -2.35
C THR A 62 -5.47 -14.52 -0.92
N HIS A 63 -6.64 -13.93 -0.67
CA HIS A 63 -7.34 -14.00 0.62
C HIS A 63 -8.27 -15.20 0.72
N LEU A 64 -8.35 -16.05 -0.31
CA LEU A 64 -9.18 -17.25 -0.27
C LEU A 64 -8.66 -18.24 0.80
N PRO A 65 -9.56 -18.86 1.58
CA PRO A 65 -9.18 -19.81 2.61
C PRO A 65 -8.71 -21.13 1.98
N VAL A 66 -7.61 -21.66 2.51
CA VAL A 66 -7.04 -22.97 2.16
C VAL A 66 -6.78 -23.73 3.47
N VAL A 67 -7.13 -25.01 3.49
CA VAL A 67 -6.81 -25.89 4.62
C VAL A 67 -5.58 -26.70 4.26
N ALA A 68 -4.47 -26.45 4.95
CA ALA A 68 -3.23 -27.21 4.82
C ALA A 68 -2.89 -27.82 6.17
N GLU A 69 -2.60 -29.13 6.20
CA GLU A 69 -2.23 -29.86 7.42
C GLU A 69 -3.22 -29.70 8.60
N GLY A 70 -4.51 -29.47 8.30
CA GLY A 70 -5.56 -29.27 9.30
C GLY A 70 -5.66 -27.85 9.85
N VAL A 71 -4.82 -26.92 9.40
CA VAL A 71 -4.85 -25.50 9.78
C VAL A 71 -5.47 -24.67 8.65
N LEU A 72 -6.31 -23.70 9.02
CA LEU A 72 -6.87 -22.71 8.10
C LEU A 72 -5.83 -21.62 7.83
N LEU A 73 -5.41 -21.48 6.57
CA LEU A 73 -4.48 -20.46 6.10
C LEU A 73 -5.12 -19.67 4.96
N SER A 74 -4.67 -18.43 4.74
CA SER A 74 -4.95 -17.75 3.48
C SER A 74 -4.05 -18.32 2.37
N MET A 75 -4.46 -18.23 1.11
CA MET A 75 -3.60 -18.59 -0.02
C MET A 75 -2.27 -17.81 0.02
N ALA A 76 -2.28 -16.54 0.45
CA ALA A 76 -1.08 -15.74 0.64
C ALA A 76 -0.12 -16.33 1.69
N ASP A 77 -0.64 -16.77 2.84
CA ASP A 77 0.18 -17.38 3.91
C ASP A 77 0.68 -18.76 3.49
N TYR A 78 -0.13 -19.54 2.77
CA TYR A 78 0.27 -20.82 2.22
C TYR A 78 1.42 -20.68 1.22
N MET A 79 1.35 -19.71 0.30
CA MET A 79 2.46 -19.40 -0.61
C MET A 79 3.72 -18.98 0.16
N GLY A 80 3.58 -18.17 1.22
CA GLY A 80 4.71 -17.78 2.08
C GLY A 80 5.33 -18.92 2.87
N HIS A 81 4.58 -19.99 3.13
CA HIS A 81 5.07 -21.22 3.76
C HIS A 81 5.76 -22.16 2.76
N LEU A 82 5.18 -22.33 1.56
CA LEU A 82 5.75 -23.17 0.50
C LEU A 82 7.08 -22.64 -0.05
N TYR A 83 7.16 -21.33 -0.28
CA TYR A 83 8.35 -20.70 -0.85
C TYR A 83 9.27 -20.17 0.26
N ILE A 84 10.27 -20.99 0.61
CA ILE A 84 11.20 -20.73 1.71
C ILE A 84 12.02 -19.46 1.43
N ARG A 85 11.95 -18.51 2.37
CA ARG A 85 12.77 -17.29 2.37
C ARG A 85 13.80 -17.36 3.50
N THR A 86 15.05 -17.62 3.15
CA THR A 86 16.15 -17.89 4.11
C THR A 86 16.39 -16.79 5.14
N GLY A 87 16.09 -15.53 4.82
CA GLY A 87 16.33 -14.37 5.69
C GLY A 87 15.08 -13.70 6.26
N THR A 88 13.86 -14.19 5.95
CA THR A 88 12.61 -13.53 6.40
C THR A 88 11.65 -14.54 7.02
N PRO A 89 11.88 -14.92 8.28
CA PRO A 89 10.99 -15.81 9.01
C PRO A 89 9.64 -15.13 9.30
N GLU A 90 8.62 -15.94 9.61
CA GLU A 90 7.22 -15.50 9.70
C GLU A 90 6.99 -14.45 10.80
N TYR A 91 7.66 -14.55 11.94
CA TYR A 91 7.56 -13.60 13.05
C TYR A 91 8.09 -12.19 12.75
N VAL A 92 8.82 -11.99 11.65
CA VAL A 92 9.30 -10.65 11.22
C VAL A 92 8.19 -9.85 10.52
N ARG A 93 7.07 -10.50 10.17
CA ARG A 93 5.96 -9.84 9.47
C ARG A 93 5.24 -8.86 10.40
N LEU A 94 5.12 -7.62 9.94
CA LEU A 94 4.29 -6.60 10.56
C LEU A 94 2.91 -6.61 9.91
N ILE A 95 2.05 -7.52 10.37
CA ILE A 95 0.67 -7.68 9.92
C ILE A 95 -0.30 -7.55 11.10
N GLU A 96 -1.59 -7.41 10.81
CA GLU A 96 -2.62 -7.41 11.84
C GLU A 96 -2.65 -8.76 12.58
N GLN A 97 -2.41 -8.75 13.90
CA GLN A 97 -2.54 -9.93 14.78
C GLN A 97 -3.75 -9.81 15.74
N GLY A 98 -4.62 -8.82 15.50
CA GLY A 98 -5.69 -8.43 16.40
C GLY A 98 -5.19 -7.66 17.63
N SER A 99 -6.06 -6.87 18.25
CA SER A 99 -5.79 -6.30 19.57
C SER A 99 -7.06 -6.28 20.42
N LEU A 100 -6.92 -6.19 21.74
CA LEU A 100 -8.08 -6.08 22.66
C LEU A 100 -8.91 -4.80 22.44
N ARG A 101 -8.41 -3.84 21.64
CA ARG A 101 -9.05 -2.56 21.34
C ARG A 101 -9.66 -2.51 19.94
N THR A 102 -9.51 -3.55 19.12
CA THR A 102 -10.08 -3.57 17.76
C THR A 102 -11.51 -4.09 17.78
N PHE A 103 -12.44 -3.29 17.25
CA PHE A 103 -13.74 -3.78 16.84
C PHE A 103 -13.58 -4.44 15.46
N GLY A 104 -13.77 -5.77 15.41
CA GLY A 104 -13.46 -6.58 14.22
C GLY A 104 -14.19 -6.13 12.95
N GLY A 105 -13.58 -6.40 11.79
CA GLY A 105 -14.18 -6.15 10.48
C GLY A 105 -14.04 -4.72 9.93
N HIS A 106 -13.59 -3.75 10.73
CA HIS A 106 -13.46 -2.35 10.31
C HIS A 106 -12.01 -1.84 10.17
N THR A 107 -11.02 -2.69 10.43
CA THR A 107 -9.60 -2.29 10.49
C THR A 107 -9.09 -1.73 9.15
N THR A 108 -9.50 -2.31 8.03
CA THR A 108 -9.16 -1.84 6.68
C THR A 108 -9.64 -0.42 6.39
N VAL A 109 -10.87 -0.10 6.79
CA VAL A 109 -11.46 1.23 6.60
C VAL A 109 -10.75 2.25 7.48
N ILE A 110 -10.53 1.93 8.75
CA ILE A 110 -9.83 2.81 9.69
C ILE A 110 -8.40 3.09 9.19
N ALA A 111 -7.69 2.06 8.75
CA ALA A 111 -6.34 2.20 8.19
C ALA A 111 -6.34 3.06 6.92
N ALA A 112 -7.33 2.92 6.03
CA ALA A 112 -7.44 3.74 4.83
C ALA A 112 -7.67 5.22 5.14
N PHE A 113 -8.55 5.54 6.10
CA PHE A 113 -8.75 6.93 6.56
C PHE A 113 -7.51 7.50 7.25
N PHE A 114 -6.84 6.69 8.08
CA PHE A 114 -5.58 7.10 8.70
C PHE A 114 -4.51 7.39 7.65
N ALA A 115 -4.34 6.50 6.66
CA ALA A 115 -3.42 6.70 5.55
C ALA A 115 -3.76 7.96 4.75
N ALA A 116 -5.05 8.22 4.50
CA ALA A 116 -5.53 9.42 3.83
C ALA A 116 -5.19 10.71 4.61
N PHE A 117 -5.31 10.71 5.93
CA PHE A 117 -4.93 11.85 6.75
C PHE A 117 -3.42 12.09 6.72
N VAL A 118 -2.62 11.03 6.87
CA VAL A 118 -1.16 11.13 6.83
C VAL A 118 -0.68 11.57 5.44
N SER A 119 -1.30 11.10 4.36
CA SER A 119 -0.93 11.51 2.99
C SER A 119 -1.20 13.00 2.72
N MET A 120 -2.26 13.58 3.29
CA MET A 120 -2.48 15.04 3.22
C MET A 120 -1.30 15.81 3.83
N LEU A 121 -0.83 15.41 5.00
CA LEU A 121 0.31 16.05 5.68
C LEU A 121 1.61 15.85 4.91
N MET A 122 1.87 14.62 4.47
CA MET A 122 3.08 14.30 3.70
C MET A 122 3.12 15.04 2.38
N PHE A 123 1.98 15.23 1.69
CA PHE A 123 1.94 16.01 0.46
C PHE A 123 2.43 17.45 0.68
N VAL A 124 2.03 18.10 1.77
CA VAL A 124 2.48 19.46 2.09
C VAL A 124 4.00 19.50 2.31
N VAL A 125 4.55 18.56 3.08
CA VAL A 125 6.00 18.47 3.33
C VAL A 125 6.76 18.28 2.02
N TRP A 126 6.35 17.32 1.21
CA TRP A 126 7.01 17.01 -0.07
C TRP A 126 6.84 18.11 -1.12
N TRP A 127 5.72 18.83 -1.10
CA TRP A 127 5.52 19.99 -1.96
C TRP A 127 6.55 21.08 -1.67
N PHE A 128 6.77 21.41 -0.39
CA PHE A 128 7.79 22.41 -0.02
C PHE A 128 9.21 21.93 -0.31
N LEU A 129 9.53 20.66 -0.04
CA LEU A 129 10.82 20.08 -0.44
C LEU A 129 11.02 20.18 -1.95
N GLY A 130 10.00 19.86 -2.74
CA GLY A 130 10.03 20.01 -4.19
C GLY A 130 10.33 21.44 -4.62
N LYS A 131 9.75 22.44 -3.94
CA LYS A 131 10.08 23.85 -4.20
C LYS A 131 11.55 24.17 -3.91
N VAL A 132 12.11 23.64 -2.82
CA VAL A 132 13.53 23.82 -2.47
C VAL A 132 14.44 23.13 -3.50
N TYR A 133 14.16 21.89 -3.91
CA TYR A 133 14.99 21.22 -4.91
C TYR A 133 14.90 21.85 -6.31
N CYS A 134 13.77 22.47 -6.63
CA CYS A 134 13.58 23.20 -7.88
C CYS A 134 14.19 24.61 -7.88
N THR A 135 14.83 25.07 -6.80
CA THR A 135 15.54 26.36 -6.84
C THR A 135 16.88 26.22 -7.55
N ALA A 136 17.11 27.06 -8.56
CA ALA A 136 18.40 27.17 -9.23
C ALA A 136 19.33 28.06 -8.39
N PHE A 137 20.02 27.48 -7.41
CA PHE A 137 21.16 28.14 -6.78
C PHE A 137 22.39 27.91 -7.65
N PHE A 138 22.89 28.99 -8.26
CA PHE A 138 24.25 29.00 -8.79
C PHE A 138 25.18 29.38 -7.63
N TYR A 139 26.07 28.48 -7.24
CA TYR A 139 27.14 28.73 -6.26
C TYR A 139 28.43 29.09 -7.01
#